data_AF-A0A919QX24-F1
#
_entry.id   AF-A0A919QX24-F1
#
_cell.length_a   1.000
_cell.length_b   1.000
_cell.length_c   1.000
_cell.angle_alpha   90.00
_cell.angle_beta   90.00
_cell.angle_gamma   90.00
#
_symmetry.space_group_name_H-M   'P 1'
#
loop_
_entity.id
_entity.type
_entity.pdbx_description
1 polymer ?
#
loop_
_entity_poly.entity_id
_entity_poly.type
_entity_poly.pdbx_seq_one_letter_code
_entity_poly.pdbx_strand_id
1 'polypeptide(L)' 'MHVMRAGPPKVVSPPGPHMDEQWHWLGPDDRGLELEVIAVLTEKYLLVIHVMPTALRRIKP' A
#
# COMPACT_ATOMS: atom_id res chain seq x y z
N MET A 1 8.25 -16.09 -7.05
CA MET A 1 7.73 -15.21 -5.98
C MET A 1 8.58 -13.96 -6.00
N HIS A 2 7.98 -12.77 -5.98
CA HIS A 2 8.69 -11.49 -5.97
C HIS A 2 8.52 -10.82 -4.62
N VAL A 3 9.59 -10.20 -4.11
CA VAL A 3 9.60 -9.56 -2.79
C VAL A 3 9.72 -8.05 -2.95
N MET A 4 8.78 -7.31 -2.36
CA MET A 4 8.86 -5.85 -2.26
C MET A 4 9.93 -5.46 -1.22
N ARG A 5 10.90 -4.65 -1.65
CA ARG A 5 11.95 -4.09 -0.79
C ARG A 5 11.52 -2.71 -0.31
N ALA A 6 10.55 -2.67 0.60
CA ALA A 6 10.07 -1.44 1.21
C ALA A 6 10.42 -1.39 2.70
N GLY A 7 10.52 -0.17 3.24
CA GLY A 7 10.58 0.06 4.68
C GLY A 7 9.23 -0.16 5.36
N PRO A 8 9.08 0.25 6.63
CA PRO A 8 7.78 0.28 7.30
C PRO A 8 6.73 1.05 6.48
N PRO A 9 5.44 0.69 6.57
CA PRO A 9 4.40 1.42 5.87
C PRO A 9 4.29 2.84 6.41
N LYS A 10 3.91 3.76 5.53
CA LYS A 10 3.32 5.02 5.97
C LYS A 10 1.92 4.70 6.51
N VAL A 11 1.71 5.03 7.78
CA VAL A 11 0.42 4.91 8.43
C VAL A 11 -0.44 6.13 8.10
N VAL A 12 -1.65 5.90 7.61
CA VAL A 12 -2.64 6.92 7.30
C VAL A 12 -3.81 6.74 8.26
N SER A 13 -3.99 7.75 9.13
CA SER A 13 -5.09 7.76 10.09
C SER A 13 -6.44 7.76 9.39
N PRO A 14 -7.44 7.07 9.97
CA PRO A 14 -8.79 7.05 9.44
C PRO A 14 -9.40 8.46 9.43
N PRO A 15 -10.20 8.82 8.41
CA PRO A 15 -10.79 10.15 8.30
C PRO A 15 -12.03 10.35 9.19
N GLY A 16 -12.46 9.33 9.93
CA GLY A 16 -13.62 9.41 10.81
C GLY A 16 -13.72 8.26 11.81
N PRO A 17 -14.58 8.40 12.83
CA PRO A 17 -14.86 7.32 13.76
C PRO A 17 -15.46 6.13 13.00
N HIS A 18 -15.02 4.91 13.35
CA HIS A 18 -15.40 3.64 12.70
C HIS A 18 -14.72 3.34 11.36
N MET A 19 -13.71 4.10 10.94
CA MET A 19 -12.83 3.70 9.83
C MET A 19 -11.53 3.12 10.36
N ASP A 20 -11.03 2.11 9.65
CA ASP A 20 -9.77 1.43 9.98
C ASP A 20 -8.56 2.21 9.47
N GLU A 21 -7.42 2.01 10.13
CA GLU A 21 -6.13 2.57 9.74
C GLU A 21 -5.64 1.97 8.41
N GLN A 22 -5.09 2.81 7.54
CA GLN A 22 -4.51 2.35 6.28
C GLN A 22 -2.99 2.36 6.32
N TRP A 23 -2.39 1.28 5.82
CA TRP A 23 -0.95 1.10 5.70
C TRP A 23 -0.56 1.18 4.23
N HIS A 24 0.33 2.13 3.93
CA HIS A 24 0.76 2.43 2.56
C HIS A 24 2.24 2.09 2.42
N TRP A 25 2.57 1.13 1.56
CA TRP A 25 3.96 0.89 1.14
C TRP A 25 4.19 1.44 -0.26
N LEU A 26 5.36 2.04 -0.44
CA LEU A 26 5.88 2.48 -1.72
C LEU A 26 7.32 2.00 -1.84
N GLY A 27 7.67 1.33 -2.93
CA GLY A 27 9.05 0.89 -3.14
C GLY A 27 9.21 -0.15 -4.25
N PRO A 28 10.46 -0.46 -4.62
CA PRO A 28 10.75 -1.42 -5.67
C PRO A 28 10.57 -2.88 -5.19
N ASP A 29 10.16 -3.76 -6.09
CA ASP A 29 10.33 -5.21 -5.90
C ASP A 29 11.73 -5.70 -6.29
N ASP A 30 11.98 -7.00 -6.13
CA ASP A 30 13.25 -7.64 -6.50
C ASP A 30 13.56 -7.66 -8.01
N ARG A 31 12.63 -7.20 -8.85
CA ARG A 31 12.84 -6.96 -10.29
C ARG A 31 13.08 -5.48 -10.61
N GLY A 32 13.00 -4.60 -9.62
CA GLY A 32 13.11 -3.15 -9.79
C GLY A 32 11.81 -2.45 -10.21
N LEU A 33 10.65 -3.15 -10.14
CA LEU A 33 9.36 -2.53 -10.41
C LEU A 33 8.89 -1.76 -9.18
N GLU A 34 8.67 -0.46 -9.30
CA GLU A 34 8.13 0.34 -8.20
C GLU A 34 6.62 0.09 -8.03
N LEU A 35 6.24 -0.34 -6.83
CA LEU A 35 4.88 -0.71 -6.47
C LEU A 35 4.35 0.22 -5.38
N GLU A 36 3.06 0.54 -5.48
CA GLU A 36 2.24 1.09 -4.41
C GLU A 36 1.34 -0.03 -3.87
N VAL A 37 1.38 -0.26 -2.56
CA VAL A 37 0.52 -1.23 -1.86
C VAL A 37 -0.25 -0.49 -0.77
N ILE A 38 -1.58 -0.62 -0.80
CA ILE A 38 -2.45 -0.09 0.26
C ILE A 38 -3.18 -1.25 0.91
N ALA A 39 -3.08 -1.31 2.23
CA ALA A 39 -3.81 -2.25 3.05
C ALA A 39 -4.58 -1.54 4.17
N VAL A 40 -5.61 -2.22 4.67
CA VAL A 40 -6.38 -1.83 5.84
C VAL A 40 -6.01 -2.77 6.99
N LEU A 41 -5.59 -2.21 8.11
CA LEU A 41 -5.29 -2.99 9.32
C LEU A 41 -6.61 -3.27 10.05
N THR A 42 -6.96 -4.55 10.17
CA THR A 42 -8.09 -5.00 10.98
C THR A 42 -7.59 -5.76 12.21
N GLU A 43 -8.48 -6.06 13.16
CA GLU A 43 -8.12 -6.84 14.36
C GLU A 43 -7.57 -8.25 14.05
N LYS A 44 -7.93 -8.85 12.91
CA LYS A 44 -7.62 -10.25 12.60
C LYS A 44 -6.58 -10.43 11.50
N TYR A 45 -6.49 -9.47 10.59
CA TYR A 45 -5.65 -9.57 9.40
C TYR A 45 -5.35 -8.19 8.81
N LEU A 46 -4.33 -8.17 7.97
CA LEU A 46 -4.03 -7.05 7.10
C LEU A 46 -4.72 -7.28 5.74
N LEU A 47 -5.73 -6.47 5.43
CA LEU A 47 -6.49 -6.57 4.17
C LEU A 47 -5.82 -5.73 3.10
N VAL A 48 -5.14 -6.36 2.15
CA VAL A 48 -4.61 -5.65 0.98
C VAL A 48 -5.76 -5.33 0.03
N ILE A 49 -6.03 -4.03 -0.16
CA ILE A 49 -7.14 -3.54 -1.00
C ILE A 49 -6.65 -2.99 -2.34
N HIS A 50 -5.35 -2.73 -2.45
CA HIS A 50 -4.77 -2.14 -3.66
C HIS A 50 -3.29 -2.52 -3.80
N VAL A 51 -2.91 -2.96 -5.00
CA VAL A 51 -1.53 -3.18 -5.42
C VAL A 51 -1.41 -2.73 -6.88
N MET A 52 -0.54 -1.76 -7.16
CA MET A 52 -0.31 -1.32 -8.54
C MET A 52 1.14 -0.88 -8.78
N PRO A 53 1.68 -1.08 -9.99
CA PRO A 53 2.87 -0.37 -10.43
C PRO A 53 2.60 1.13 -10.46
N THR A 54 3.51 1.93 -9.88
CA THR A 54 3.35 3.39 -9.83
C THR A 54 3.35 4.01 -11.22
N ALA A 55 4.07 3.41 -12.17
CA ALA A 55 4.08 3.79 -13.59
C ALA A 55 2.70 3.71 -14.28
N LEU A 56 1.76 2.92 -13.74
CA LEU A 56 0.39 2.80 -14.26
C LEU A 56 -0.60 3.67 -13.49
N ARG A 57 -0.13 4.48 -12.54
CA ARG A 57 -0.99 5.40 -11.79
C ARG A 57 -1.61 6.37 -12.77
N ARG A 58 -2.95 6.45 -12.76
CA ARG A 58 -3.67 7.39 -13.60
C ARG A 58 -3.29 8.80 -13.17
N ILE A 59 -2.48 9.46 -13.99
CA ILE A 59 -2.26 10.90 -13.93
C ILE A 59 -3.59 11.52 -14.36
N LYS A 60 -4.29 12.23 -13.47
CA LYS A 60 -5.43 13.04 -13.90
C LYS A 60 -4.88 14.06 -14.92
N PRO A 61 -5.43 14.12 -16.14
CA PRO A 61 -5.12 15.21 -17.07
C PRO A 61 -5.56 16.56 -16.51
#